data_AF-A0A3D1CSN0-F1
#
_entry.id   AF-A0A3D1CSN0-F1
#
_cell.length_a   1.000
_cell.length_b   1.000
_cell.length_c   1.000
_cell.angle_alpha   90.00
_cell.angle_beta   90.00
_cell.angle_gamma   90.00
#
_symmetry.space_group_name_H-M   'P 1'
#
loop_
_entity.id
_entity.type
_entity.pdbx_description
1 polymer ?
#
loop_
_entity_poly.entity_id
_entity_poly.type
_entity_poly.pdbx_seq_one_letter_code
_entity_poly.pdbx_strand_id
1 'polypeptide(L)'
;MDKTIHDVLLEYLEARAKVSSLAVLACHQDAVGLFEDYCDGYCTDFLEDEELETFERSEFKGERFTEYFSAEFLDGVFFADFISYFLPRKMLCGNDRIRRLARAILQCYSWCLENGHVKVDQDAPMTIN
;
A
#
# COMPACT_ATOMS: atom_id res chain seq x y z
N MET A 1 10.27 -13.87 -12.65
CA MET A 1 9.47 -13.61 -11.44
C MET A 1 9.04 -12.17 -11.55
N ASP A 2 7.73 -11.95 -11.51
CA ASP A 2 7.19 -10.60 -11.46
C ASP A 2 7.54 -9.98 -10.11
N LYS A 3 7.67 -8.65 -10.07
CA LYS A 3 7.99 -7.93 -8.82
C LYS A 3 6.86 -8.14 -7.82
N THR A 4 7.22 -8.29 -6.55
CA THR A 4 6.24 -8.33 -5.45
C THR A 4 5.73 -6.91 -5.16
N ILE A 5 4.64 -6.82 -4.39
CA ILE A 5 4.18 -5.52 -3.88
C ILE A 5 5.29 -4.86 -3.05
N HIS A 6 5.97 -5.64 -2.19
CA HIS A 6 7.08 -5.17 -1.36
C HIS A 6 8.21 -4.56 -2.20
N ASP A 7 8.61 -5.24 -3.29
CA ASP A 7 9.66 -4.73 -4.19
C ASP A 7 9.30 -3.35 -4.76
N VAL A 8 8.05 -3.17 -5.18
CA VAL A 8 7.56 -1.89 -5.72
C VAL A 8 7.55 -0.79 -4.66
N LEU A 9 7.11 -1.12 -3.44
CA LEU A 9 7.11 -0.17 -2.32
C LEU A 9 8.53 0.22 -1.91
N LEU A 10 9.48 -0.72 -1.98
CA LEU A 10 10.90 -0.45 -1.73
C LEU A 10 11.49 0.47 -2.80
N GLU A 11 11.22 0.20 -4.09
CA GLU A 11 11.65 1.06 -5.20
C GLU A 11 11.13 2.49 -5.06
N TYR A 12 9.87 2.64 -4.61
CA TYR A 12 9.31 3.94 -4.27
C TYR A 12 10.12 4.65 -3.19
N LEU A 13 10.43 3.96 -2.08
CA LEU A 13 11.20 4.52 -0.97
C LEU A 13 12.63 4.90 -1.40
N GLU A 14 13.27 4.09 -2.25
CA GLU A 14 14.59 4.40 -2.82
C GLU A 14 14.55 5.62 -3.75
N ALA A 15 13.53 5.73 -4.59
CA ALA A 15 13.31 6.90 -5.43
C ALA A 15 13.07 8.15 -4.56
N ARG A 16 12.28 8.00 -3.48
CA ARG A 16 11.96 9.08 -2.55
C ARG A 16 13.18 9.55 -1.77
N ALA A 17 14.07 8.64 -1.38
CA ALA A 17 15.30 8.93 -0.64
C ALA A 17 16.26 9.83 -1.43
N LYS A 18 16.26 9.75 -2.77
CA LYS A 18 17.11 10.58 -3.64
C LYS A 18 16.71 12.06 -3.64
N VAL A 19 15.45 12.37 -3.31
CA VAL A 19 14.87 13.72 -3.49
C VAL A 19 14.35 14.35 -2.19
N SER A 20 14.32 13.61 -1.08
CA SER A 20 13.67 14.03 0.16
C SER A 20 14.67 14.24 1.29
N SER A 21 14.31 15.11 2.24
CA SER A 21 15.02 15.17 3.52
C SER A 21 14.77 13.89 4.34
N LEU A 22 15.65 13.60 5.29
CA LEU A 22 15.52 12.43 6.17
C LEU A 22 14.18 12.39 6.91
N ALA A 23 13.70 13.55 7.40
CA ALA A 23 12.43 13.63 8.10
C ALA A 23 11.23 13.31 7.20
N VAL A 24 11.28 13.75 5.94
CA VAL A 24 10.24 13.42 4.95
C VAL A 24 10.32 11.93 4.63
N LEU A 25 11.51 11.40 4.33
CA LEU A 25 11.70 9.98 4.03
C LEU A 25 11.20 9.08 5.17
N ALA A 26 11.52 9.41 6.42
CA ALA A 26 11.03 8.68 7.59
C ALA A 26 9.50 8.65 7.65
N CYS A 27 8.82 9.75 7.33
CA CYS A 27 7.35 9.77 7.26
C CYS A 27 6.81 8.86 6.15
N HIS A 28 7.52 8.74 5.02
CA HIS A 28 7.13 7.81 3.95
C HIS A 28 7.38 6.36 4.34
N GLN A 29 8.51 6.06 5.01
CA GLN A 29 8.80 4.72 5.52
C GLN A 29 7.76 4.28 6.54
N ASP A 30 7.40 5.15 7.49
CA ASP A 30 6.31 4.90 8.45
C ASP A 30 4.99 4.60 7.73
N ALA A 31 4.66 5.40 6.72
CA ALA A 31 3.41 5.26 5.99
C ALA A 31 3.36 3.96 5.19
N VAL A 32 4.44 3.62 4.47
CA VAL A 32 4.57 2.37 3.71
C VAL A 32 4.52 1.17 4.64
N GLY A 33 5.26 1.17 5.76
CA GLY A 33 5.22 0.06 6.71
C GLY A 33 3.82 -0.19 7.26
N LEU A 34 3.07 0.88 7.58
CA LEU A 34 1.66 0.77 8.00
C LEU A 34 0.74 0.28 6.89
N PHE A 35 1.02 0.63 5.63
CA PHE A 35 0.26 0.14 4.49
C PHE A 35 0.48 -1.35 4.27
N GLU A 36 1.72 -1.82 4.39
CA GLU A 36 2.03 -3.25 4.33
C GLU A 36 1.36 -4.02 5.49
N ASP A 37 1.37 -3.48 6.71
CA ASP A 37 0.65 -4.07 7.86
C ASP A 37 -0.86 -4.13 7.61
N TYR A 38 -1.40 -3.11 6.94
CA TYR A 38 -2.79 -3.11 6.49
C TYR A 38 -3.04 -4.23 5.47
N CYS A 39 -2.15 -4.42 4.48
CA CYS A 39 -2.31 -5.48 3.50
C CYS A 39 -2.33 -6.86 4.16
N ASP A 40 -1.46 -7.10 5.12
CA ASP A 40 -1.40 -8.36 5.88
C ASP A 40 -2.71 -8.65 6.64
N GLY A 41 -3.41 -7.62 7.11
CA GLY A 41 -4.60 -7.76 7.95
C GLY A 41 -5.94 -7.61 7.22
N TYR A 42 -5.97 -6.99 6.04
CA TYR A 42 -7.21 -6.56 5.38
C TYR A 42 -7.26 -6.91 3.89
N CYS A 43 -6.13 -7.15 3.21
CA CYS A 43 -6.18 -7.45 1.77
C CYS A 43 -6.72 -8.85 1.48
N THR A 44 -6.73 -9.76 2.46
CA THR A 44 -7.38 -11.08 2.32
C THR A 44 -8.88 -10.98 2.04
N ASP A 45 -9.54 -9.92 2.52
CA ASP A 45 -10.98 -9.70 2.29
C ASP A 45 -11.31 -9.33 0.82
N PHE A 46 -10.28 -9.05 0.02
CA PHE A 46 -10.40 -8.69 -1.40
C PHE A 46 -9.95 -9.82 -2.35
N LEU A 47 -9.48 -10.95 -1.81
CA LEU A 47 -9.09 -12.12 -2.60
C LEU A 47 -10.33 -12.94 -3.00
N GLU A 48 -10.28 -13.58 -4.17
CA GLU A 48 -11.27 -14.61 -4.51
C GLU A 48 -11.03 -15.89 -3.68
N ASP A 49 -12.06 -16.74 -3.52
CA ASP A 49 -12.01 -17.93 -2.67
C ASP A 49 -10.81 -18.86 -2.98
N GLU A 50 -10.40 -18.97 -4.25
CA GLU A 50 -9.26 -19.79 -4.68
C GLU A 50 -7.90 -19.16 -4.31
N GLU A 51 -7.80 -17.83 -4.38
CA GLU A 51 -6.61 -17.06 -3.99
C GLU A 51 -6.45 -17.02 -2.47
N LEU A 52 -7.57 -16.87 -1.76
CA LEU A 52 -7.65 -16.96 -0.31
C LEU A 52 -7.26 -18.36 0.17
N GLU A 53 -7.84 -19.43 -0.39
CA GLU A 53 -7.41 -20.80 -0.07
C GLU A 53 -5.93 -21.01 -0.36
N THR A 54 -5.40 -20.45 -1.46
CA THR A 54 -3.98 -20.55 -1.78
C THR A 54 -3.12 -19.84 -0.75
N PHE A 55 -3.52 -18.65 -0.30
CA PHE A 55 -2.84 -17.87 0.73
C PHE A 55 -2.97 -18.46 2.15
N GLU A 56 -4.11 -19.05 2.49
CA GLU A 56 -4.34 -19.69 3.78
C GLU A 56 -3.71 -21.09 3.89
N ARG A 57 -3.67 -21.83 2.77
CA ARG A 57 -3.09 -23.19 2.71
C ARG A 57 -1.59 -23.20 2.49
N SER A 58 -1.05 -22.16 1.85
CA SER A 58 0.37 -21.96 1.86
C SER A 58 0.76 -21.82 3.34
N GLU A 59 1.73 -22.60 3.82
CA GLU A 59 2.12 -22.61 5.24
C GLU A 59 2.84 -21.30 5.63
N PHE A 60 2.20 -20.14 5.45
CA PHE A 60 2.75 -18.78 5.59
C PHE A 60 2.82 -18.37 7.06
N LYS A 61 3.48 -19.21 7.86
CA LYS A 61 3.93 -18.84 9.20
C LYS A 61 5.12 -17.87 9.10
N GLY A 62 4.88 -16.65 8.62
CA GLY A 62 5.80 -15.52 8.82
C GLY A 62 6.15 -14.63 7.62
N GLU A 63 5.68 -14.91 6.41
CA GLU A 63 5.88 -14.03 5.24
C GLU A 63 4.68 -13.08 5.08
N ARG A 64 4.95 -11.82 4.70
CA ARG A 64 3.92 -10.78 4.56
C ARG A 64 3.15 -10.93 3.24
N PHE A 65 1.88 -10.53 3.22
CA PHE A 65 1.05 -10.45 2.01
C PHE A 65 1.80 -9.74 0.88
N THR A 66 2.46 -8.63 1.20
CA THR A 66 3.17 -7.81 0.20
C THR A 66 4.43 -8.48 -0.36
N GLU A 67 5.00 -9.44 0.34
CA GLU A 67 6.15 -10.24 -0.13
C GLU A 67 5.70 -11.42 -1.01
N TYR A 68 4.45 -11.85 -0.87
CA TYR A 68 3.91 -12.99 -1.62
C TYR A 68 3.23 -12.57 -2.92
N PHE A 69 2.36 -11.58 -2.87
CA PHE A 69 1.57 -11.17 -4.03
C PHE A 69 2.40 -10.30 -4.96
N SER A 70 2.23 -10.54 -6.26
CA SER A 70 2.84 -9.72 -7.30
C SER A 70 2.27 -8.30 -7.26
N ALA A 71 3.05 -7.34 -7.76
CA ALA A 71 2.63 -5.95 -7.85
C ALA A 71 1.34 -5.74 -8.67
N GLU A 72 0.91 -6.72 -9.48
CA GLU A 72 -0.36 -6.65 -10.21
C GLU A 72 -1.59 -6.66 -9.29
N PHE A 73 -1.46 -7.22 -8.08
CA PHE A 73 -2.49 -7.14 -7.04
C PHE A 73 -2.58 -5.75 -6.41
N LEU A 74 -1.61 -4.87 -6.65
CA LEU A 74 -1.62 -3.52 -6.12
C LEU A 74 -2.67 -2.69 -6.86
N ASP A 75 -3.88 -2.64 -6.32
CA ASP A 75 -5.00 -1.87 -6.87
C ASP A 75 -5.16 -0.52 -6.13
N GLY A 76 -5.62 0.50 -6.85
CA GLY A 76 -6.10 1.77 -6.29
C GLY A 76 -7.16 1.59 -5.19
N VAL A 77 -7.95 0.52 -5.21
CA VAL A 77 -8.91 0.18 -4.13
C VAL A 77 -8.20 0.00 -2.78
N PHE A 78 -7.04 -0.66 -2.74
CA PHE A 78 -6.30 -0.87 -1.49
C PHE A 78 -5.80 0.44 -0.91
N PHE A 79 -5.28 1.34 -1.75
CA PHE A 79 -4.87 2.67 -1.33
C PHE A 79 -6.06 3.50 -0.84
N ALA A 80 -7.18 3.46 -1.55
CA ALA A 80 -8.38 4.19 -1.20
C ALA A 80 -8.97 3.72 0.13
N ASP A 81 -9.06 2.41 0.37
CA ASP A 81 -9.53 1.85 1.63
C ASP A 81 -8.56 2.18 2.78
N PHE A 82 -7.25 2.02 2.56
CA PHE A 82 -6.27 2.40 3.58
C PHE A 82 -6.44 3.86 4.05
N ILE A 83 -6.59 4.79 3.10
CA ILE A 83 -6.69 6.22 3.39
C ILE A 83 -8.05 6.57 4.02
N SER A 84 -9.16 6.07 3.44
CA SER A 84 -10.51 6.49 3.79
C SER A 84 -11.15 5.68 4.91
N TYR A 85 -10.67 4.44 5.11
CA TYR A 85 -11.19 3.51 6.09
C TYR A 85 -10.21 3.21 7.21
N PHE A 86 -9.04 2.64 6.91
CA PHE A 86 -8.11 2.16 7.91
C PHE A 86 -7.53 3.29 8.77
N LEU A 87 -6.89 4.28 8.16
CA LEU A 87 -6.23 5.38 8.87
C LEU A 87 -7.14 6.11 9.89
N PRO A 88 -8.36 6.58 9.53
CA PRO A 88 -9.20 7.33 10.47
C PRO A 88 -9.86 6.46 11.55
N ARG A 89 -10.03 5.15 11.32
CA ARG A 89 -10.78 4.26 12.23
C ARG A 89 -9.90 3.38 13.10
N LYS A 90 -8.69 3.05 12.65
CA LYS A 90 -7.82 2.06 13.29
C LYS A 90 -6.56 2.65 13.90
N MET A 91 -6.17 3.86 13.50
CA MET A 91 -5.03 4.53 14.12
C MET A 91 -5.45 5.40 15.31
N LEU A 92 -4.95 5.06 16.49
CA LEU A 92 -5.04 5.90 17.69
C LEU A 92 -3.96 7.00 17.66
N CYS A 93 -4.01 7.90 16.67
CA CYS A 93 -3.11 9.05 16.59
C CYS A 93 -3.84 10.34 16.21
N GLY A 94 -3.19 11.49 16.44
CA GLY A 94 -3.78 12.79 16.17
C GLY A 94 -4.03 13.04 14.67
N ASN A 95 -5.06 13.83 14.36
CA ASN A 95 -5.48 14.15 12.99
C ASN A 95 -4.35 14.65 12.07
N ASP A 96 -3.39 15.41 12.61
CA ASP A 96 -2.26 15.89 11.82
C ASP A 96 -1.31 14.75 11.40
N ARG A 97 -1.13 13.73 12.24
CA ARG A 97 -0.36 12.55 11.87
C ARG A 97 -1.07 11.74 10.80
N ILE A 98 -2.39 11.53 10.95
CA ILE A 98 -3.23 10.86 9.95
C ILE A 98 -3.11 11.55 8.58
N ARG A 99 -3.23 12.88 8.53
CA ARG A 99 -3.09 13.65 7.28
C ARG A 99 -1.72 13.49 6.63
N ARG A 100 -0.65 13.48 7.43
CA ARG A 100 0.71 13.28 6.90
C ARG A 100 0.90 11.88 6.31
N LEU A 101 0.42 10.84 7.02
CA LEU A 101 0.48 9.46 6.55
C LEU A 101 -0.35 9.27 5.27
N ALA A 102 -1.58 9.78 5.25
CA ALA A 102 -2.45 9.75 4.07
C ALA A 102 -1.79 10.44 2.86
N ARG A 103 -1.18 11.62 3.08
CA ARG A 103 -0.46 12.32 2.01
C ARG A 103 0.76 11.53 1.51
N ALA A 104 1.50 10.90 2.41
CA ALA A 104 2.65 10.08 2.04
C ALA A 104 2.23 8.88 1.19
N ILE A 105 1.13 8.19 1.56
CA ILE A 105 0.59 7.09 0.77
C ILE A 105 -0.02 7.55 -0.56
N LEU A 106 -0.71 8.68 -0.61
CA LEU A 106 -1.17 9.24 -1.88
C LEU A 106 0.00 9.49 -2.85
N GLN A 107 1.13 9.98 -2.35
CA GLN A 107 2.33 10.15 -3.17
C GLN A 107 2.95 8.82 -3.61
N CYS A 108 2.88 7.79 -2.77
CA CYS A 108 3.25 6.43 -3.15
C CYS A 108 2.37 5.94 -4.30
N TYR A 109 1.05 6.03 -4.14
CA TYR A 109 0.08 5.66 -5.17
C TYR A 109 0.32 6.40 -6.49
N SER A 110 0.46 7.72 -6.45
CA SER A 110 0.77 8.51 -7.66
C SER A 110 2.07 8.06 -8.33
N TRP A 111 3.11 7.77 -7.55
CA TRP A 111 4.36 7.25 -8.10
C TRP A 111 4.17 5.85 -8.73
N CYS A 112 3.42 4.96 -8.08
CA CYS A 112 3.09 3.64 -8.62
C CYS A 112 2.31 3.75 -9.94
N LEU A 113 1.36 4.68 -10.05
CA LEU A 113 0.64 4.96 -11.29
C LEU A 113 1.57 5.47 -12.39
N GLU A 114 2.41 6.47 -12.09
CA GLU A 114 3.33 7.08 -13.05
C GLU A 114 4.36 6.07 -13.60
N ASN A 115 4.73 5.08 -12.80
CA ASN A 115 5.68 4.03 -13.17
C ASN A 115 4.99 2.74 -13.70
N GLY A 116 3.66 2.74 -13.82
CA GLY A 116 2.89 1.64 -14.40
C GLY A 116 2.76 0.40 -13.50
N HIS A 117 2.98 0.55 -12.19
CA HIS A 117 2.82 -0.53 -11.21
C HIS A 117 1.38 -0.75 -10.79
N VAL A 118 0.52 0.27 -10.93
CA VAL A 118 -0.91 0.20 -10.62
C VAL A 118 -1.68 0.54 -11.89
N LYS A 119 -2.69 -0.25 -12.23
CA LYS A 119 -3.58 0.05 -13.35
C LYS A 119 -4.73 0.90 -12.82
N VAL A 120 -4.97 2.06 -13.44
CA VAL A 120 -6.23 2.79 -13.22
C VAL A 120 -7.29 2.06 -14.00
N ASP A 121 -8.22 1.42 -13.30
CA ASP A 121 -9.47 1.05 -13.95
C ASP A 121 -10.19 2.36 -14.30
N GLN A 122 -10.41 2.61 -15.58
CA GLN A 122 -10.81 3.93 -16.10
C GLN A 122 -12.19 4.41 -15.59
N ASP A 123 -12.89 3.57 -14.81
CA ASP A 123 -14.22 3.80 -14.26
C ASP A 123 -14.27 4.13 -12.76
N ALA A 124 -13.14 4.20 -12.04
CA ALA A 124 -13.14 4.57 -10.61
C ALA A 124 -12.92 6.08 -10.39
N PRO A 125 -13.94 6.86 -9.99
CA PRO A 125 -13.78 8.30 -9.76
C PRO A 125 -13.07 8.57 -8.43
N MET A 126 -11.74 8.63 -8.42
CA MET A 126 -11.02 9.29 -7.32
C MET A 126 -11.10 10.81 -7.51
N THR A 127 -12.23 11.38 -7.08
CA THR A 127 -12.38 12.84 -6.98
C THR A 127 -11.64 13.31 -5.73
N ILE A 128 -10.47 13.93 -5.95
CA ILE A 128 -9.77 14.70 -4.93
C ILE A 128 -10.46 16.06 -4.86
N ASN A 129 -11.04 16.41 -3.71
CA ASN A 129 -11.51 17.77 -3.38
C ASN A 129 -10.56 18.38 -2.36
#